data_AF-A0A2G9XM75-F1
#
_entry.id   AF-A0A2G9XM75-F1
#
_cell.length_a   1.000
_cell.length_b   1.000
_cell.length_c   1.000
_cell.angle_alpha   90.00
_cell.angle_beta   90.00
_cell.angle_gamma   90.00
#
_symmetry.space_group_name_H-M   'P 1'
#
loop_
_entity.id
_entity.type
_entity.pdbx_description
1 polymer ?
#
loop_
_entity_poly.entity_id
_entity_poly.type
_entity_poly.pdbx_seq_one_letter_code
_entity_poly.pdbx_strand_id
1 'polypeptide(L)' 'MKTISIVTACYNEEENVAELIQRVREVMAGLPNYAYEHVFIDNCSE' A
#
# COMPACT_ATOMS: atom_id res chain seq x y z
N MET A 1 8.19 17.24 6.89
CA MET A 1 7.11 16.31 6.48
C MET A 1 7.50 14.93 6.96
N LYS A 2 6.64 14.23 7.72
CA LYS A 2 6.94 12.86 8.15
C LYS A 2 6.51 11.89 7.05
N THR A 3 7.27 10.82 6.86
CA THR A 3 6.94 9.76 5.91
C THR A 3 6.36 8.57 6.67
N ILE A 4 5.24 8.03 6.19
CA ILE A 4 4.64 6.79 6.67
C ILE A 4 4.99 5.69 5.66
N SER A 5 5.64 4.62 6.13
CA SER A 5 5.90 3.43 5.31
C SER A 5 4.83 2.39 5.61
N ILE A 6 3.96 2.15 4.64
CA ILE A 6 2.92 1.12 4.71
C ILE A 6 3.49 -0.13 4.07
N VAL A 7 3.77 -1.16 4.87
CA VAL A 7 4.36 -2.41 4.39
C VAL A 7 3.29 -3.49 4.40
N THR A 8 3.03 -4.08 3.24
CA THR A 8 2.06 -5.16 3.05
C THR A 8 2.78 -6.41 2.55
N ALA A 9 2.67 -7.51 3.29
CA ALA A 9 3.08 -8.81 2.78
C ALA A 9 1.98 -9.36 1.85
N CYS A 10 2.39 -9.94 0.71
CA CYS A 10 1.48 -10.49 -0.28
C CYS A 10 1.93 -11.88 -0.76
N TYR A 11 0.96 -12.73 -1.06
CA TYR A 11 1.14 -14.04 -1.67
C TYR A 11 -0.14 -14.42 -2.42
N ASN A 12 -0.08 -14.53 -3.75
CA ASN A 12 -1.21 -14.81 -4.65
C ASN A 12 -2.41 -13.83 -4.50
N GLU A 13 -2.12 -12.55 -4.25
CA GLU A 13 -3.12 -11.49 -4.00
C GLU A 13 -3.49 -10.69 -5.28
N GLU A 14 -3.46 -11.31 -6.47
CA GLU A 14 -3.68 -10.62 -7.77
C GLU A 14 -5.01 -9.84 -7.80
N GLU A 15 -6.08 -10.44 -7.27
CA GLU A 15 -7.42 -9.83 -7.26
C GLU A 15 -7.55 -8.70 -6.22
N ASN A 16 -6.71 -8.70 -5.18
CA ASN A 16 -6.85 -7.81 -4.03
C ASN A 16 -5.85 -6.65 -4.05
N VAL A 17 -4.70 -6.80 -4.72
CA VAL A 17 -3.61 -5.82 -4.70
C VAL A 17 -4.04 -4.45 -5.23
N ALA A 18 -4.81 -4.42 -6.33
CA ALA A 18 -5.24 -3.18 -6.95
C ALA A 18 -6.23 -2.40 -6.06
N GLU A 19 -7.21 -3.11 -5.49
CA GLU A 19 -8.20 -2.53 -4.58
C GLU A 19 -7.54 -2.00 -3.30
N LEU A 20 -6.57 -2.75 -2.75
CA LEU A 20 -5.83 -2.32 -1.56
C LEU A 20 -5.04 -1.03 -1.84
N ILE A 21 -4.33 -0.95 -2.98
CA ILE A 21 -3.62 0.27 -3.39
C ILE A 21 -4.58 1.45 -3.50
N GLN A 22 -5.74 1.25 -4.13
CA GLN A 22 -6.72 2.32 -4.33
C GLN A 22 -7.26 2.85 -3.00
N ARG A 23 -7.66 1.95 -2.09
CA ARG A 23 -8.17 2.33 -0.77
C ARG A 23 -7.12 3.01 0.10
N VAL A 24 -5.87 2.55 0.06
CA VAL A 24 -4.77 3.21 0.79
C VAL A 24 -4.52 4.62 0.23
N ARG A 25 -4.54 4.78 -1.10
CA ARG A 25 -4.41 6.09 -1.76
C ARG A 25 -5.49 7.06 -1.30
N GLU A 26 -6.74 6.62 -1.24
CA GLU A 26 -7.87 7.45 -0.80
C GLU A 26 -7.70 7.92 0.65
N VAL A 27 -7.30 7.03 1.55
CA VAL A 27 -7.03 7.39 2.95
C VAL A 27 -5.88 8.39 3.04
N MET A 28 -4.78 8.15 2.32
CA MET A 28 -3.61 9.03 2.38
C MET A 28 -3.84 10.40 1.73
N ALA A 29 -4.75 10.50 0.76
CA ALA A 29 -5.17 11.79 0.19
C ALA A 29 -5.83 12.71 1.25
N GLY A 30 -6.47 12.13 2.28
CA GLY A 30 -7.01 12.85 3.43
C GLY A 30 -5.97 13.31 4.46
N LEU A 31 -4.70 12.97 4.27
CA LEU A 31 -3.61 13.20 5.23
C LEU A 31 -2.47 14.03 4.60
N PRO A 32 -2.72 15.28 4.14
CA PRO A 32 -1.77 16.07 3.35
C PRO A 32 -0.47 16.44 4.07
N ASN A 33 -0.44 16.30 5.39
CA ASN A 33 0.73 16.59 6.22
C ASN A 33 1.78 15.46 6.22
N TYR A 34 1.45 14.33 5.59
CA TYR A 34 2.29 13.14 5.52
C TYR A 34 2.64 12.82 4.06
N ALA A 35 3.91 12.49 3.84
CA ALA A 35 4.29 11.70 2.69
C ALA A 35 4.05 10.22 3.02
N TYR A 36 3.89 9.37 2.01
CA TYR A 36 3.82 7.93 2.23
C TYR A 36 4.41 7.13 1.08
N GLU A 37 4.78 5.91 1.41
CA GLU A 37 5.12 4.85 0.48
C GLU A 37 4.28 3.61 0.84
N HIS A 38 3.94 2.81 -0.18
CA HIS A 38 3.23 1.55 -0.01
C HIS A 38 4.09 0.44 -0.62
N VAL A 39 4.76 -0.31 0.25
CA VAL A 39 5.73 -1.34 -0.12
C VAL A 39 5.07 -2.70 0.00
N PHE A 40 5.04 -3.42 -1.13
CA PHE A 40 4.54 -4.78 -1.22
C PHE A 40 5.72 -5.76 -1.16
N ILE A 41 5.64 -6.72 -0.23
CA ILE A 41 6.62 -7.79 -0.08
C ILE A 41 5.96 -9.07 -0.57
N ASP A 42 6.27 -9.45 -1.80
CA ASP A 42 5.79 -10.69 -2.41
C ASP A 42 6.63 -11.89 -1.94
N ASN A 43 5.97 -12.99 -1.62
CA ASN A 43 6.62 -14.25 -1.22
C ASN A 43 6.62 -15.30 -2.35
N CYS A 44 7.16 -14.94 -3.52
CA CYS A 44 7.26 -15.83 -4.67
C CYS A 44 5.88 -16.37 -5.09
N SER A 45 4.93 -15.45 -5.35
CA SER A 45 3.61 -15.80 -5.90
C SER A 45 3.74 -16.57 -7.23
N GLU A 46 2.75 -17.40 -7.52
CA GLU A 46 2.69 -18.22 -8.75
C GLU A 46 2.21 -17.43 -9.97
#